data_AF-A0A6V7LSY4-F1
#
_entry.id   AF-A0A6V7LSY4-F1
#
_cell.length_a   1.000
_cell.length_b   1.000
_cell.length_c   1.000
_cell.angle_alpha   90.00
_cell.angle_beta   90.00
_cell.angle_gamma   90.00
#
_symmetry.space_group_name_H-M   'P 1'
#
loop_
_entity.id
_entity.type
_entity.pdbx_description
1 polymer ?
#
loop_
_entity_poly.entity_id
_entity_poly.type
_entity_poly.pdbx_seq_one_letter_code
_entity_poly.pdbx_strand_id
1 'polypeptide(L)' 'LTPAMGALILISIYLVPRWGSGALWQSMMNGHAEACRDSWWRMLLYSQNYASDMQT' A
#
# COMPACT_ATOMS: atom_id res chain seq x y z
N LEU A 1 11.77 7.59 4.29
CA LEU A 1 10.30 7.41 4.12
C LEU A 1 9.97 6.27 3.16
N THR A 2 10.74 6.10 2.08
CA THR A 2 10.61 4.99 1.12
C THR A 2 10.63 3.57 1.72
N PRO A 3 11.49 3.25 2.71
CA PRO A 3 11.50 1.91 3.31
C PRO A 3 10.23 1.60 4.11
N ALA A 4 9.68 2.60 4.81
CA ALA A 4 8.45 2.46 5.59
C ALA A 4 7.22 2.24 4.68
N MET A 5 7.16 2.95 3.54
CA MET A 5 6.13 2.74 2.53
C MET A 5 6.22 1.35 1.88
N GLY A 6 7.43 0.89 1.56
CA GLY A 6 7.64 -0.48 1.08
C GLY A 6 7.19 -1.53 2.11
N ALA A 7 7.48 -1.31 3.39
CA ALA A 7 7.01 -2.19 4.46
C ALA A 7 5.48 -2.21 4.57
N LEU A 8 4.80 -1.07 4.43
CA LEU A 8 3.33 -1.00 4.46
C LEU A 8 2.71 -1.76 3.27
N ILE A 9 3.28 -1.65 2.08
CA ILE A 9 2.84 -2.40 0.89
C ILE A 9 3.03 -3.90 1.13
N LEU A 10 4.18 -4.32 1.67
CA LEU A 10 4.42 -5.72 2.00
C LEU A 10 3.45 -6.25 3.06
N ILE A 11 3.19 -5.48 4.12
CA ILE A 11 2.23 -5.84 5.17
C ILE A 11 0.83 -6.01 4.57
N SER A 12 0.40 -5.11 3.69
CA SER A 12 -0.92 -5.18 3.06
C SER A 12 -1.07 -6.33 2.06
N ILE A 13 0.01 -6.77 1.40
CA ILE A 13 -0.02 -7.93 0.48
C ILE A 13 0.17 -9.26 1.21
N TYR A 14 0.97 -9.32 2.28
CA TYR A 14 1.34 -10.57 2.95
C TYR A 14 0.62 -10.81 4.28
N LEU A 15 0.51 -9.80 5.15
CA LEU A 15 -0.06 -9.96 6.49
C LEU A 15 -1.58 -9.84 6.46
N VAL A 16 -2.10 -8.81 5.78
CA VAL A 16 -3.55 -8.51 5.76
C VAL A 16 -4.38 -9.68 5.22
N PRO A 17 -4.07 -10.32 4.08
CA PRO A 17 -4.85 -11.47 3.61
C PRO A 17 -4.71 -12.71 4.52
N ARG A 18 -3.71 -12.79 5.39
CA ARG A 18 -3.57 -13.86 6.39
C ARG A 18 -4.36 -13.61 7.68
N TRP A 19 -4.71 -12.37 7.98
CA TRP A 19 -5.43 -12.00 9.21
C TRP A 19 -6.96 -12.13 9.13
N GLY A 20 -7.53 -12.17 7.92
CA GLY A 20 -8.97 -12.33 7.73
C GLY A 20 -9.31 -13.48 6.77
N SER A 21 -10.33 -14.28 7.10
CA SER A 21 -10.68 -15.51 6.38
C SER A 21 -12.16 -15.62 6.00
N GLY A 22 -12.90 -14.50 5.89
CA GLY A 22 -14.34 -14.49 5.58
C GLY A 22 -14.67 -14.21 4.10
N ALA A 23 -15.85 -14.64 3.62
CA ALA A 23 -16.33 -14.32 2.27
C ALA A 23 -16.49 -12.81 2.03
N LEU A 24 -16.92 -12.07 3.06
CA LEU A 24 -16.97 -10.60 3.05
C LEU A 24 -15.57 -9.97 2.95
N TRP A 25 -14.59 -10.60 3.62
CA TRP A 25 -13.20 -10.15 3.64
C TRP A 25 -12.57 -10.21 2.23
N GLN A 26 -12.84 -11.26 1.46
CA GLN A 26 -12.36 -11.38 0.08
C GLN A 26 -12.93 -10.27 -0.83
N SER A 27 -14.22 -9.96 -0.68
CA SER A 27 -14.86 -8.89 -1.47
C SER A 27 -14.28 -7.50 -1.12
N MET A 28 -14.10 -7.22 0.17
CA MET A 28 -13.49 -5.97 0.63
C MET A 28 -12.02 -5.86 0.20
N MET A 29 -11.26 -6.94 0.33
CA MET A 29 -9.84 -6.98 -0.02
C MET A 29 -9.63 -6.80 -1.52
N ASN A 30 -10.50 -7.35 -2.38
CA ASN A 30 -10.38 -7.19 -3.84
C ASN A 30 -10.40 -5.71 -4.25
N GLY A 31 -11.35 -4.92 -3.73
CA GLY A 31 -11.43 -3.48 -4.05
C GLY A 31 -10.18 -2.71 -3.61
N HIS A 32 -9.68 -3.00 -2.40
CA HIS A 32 -8.44 -2.39 -1.90
C HIS A 32 -7.20 -2.88 -2.65
N ALA A 33 -7.16 -4.15 -3.04
CA ALA A 33 -6.05 -4.76 -3.76
C ALA A 33 -5.93 -4.21 -5.18
N GLU A 34 -7.03 -3.96 -5.88
CA GLU A 34 -7.01 -3.34 -7.21
C GLU A 34 -6.49 -1.89 -7.14
N ALA A 35 -7.00 -1.09 -6.20
CA ALA A 35 -6.54 0.28 -6.01
C ALA A 35 -5.05 0.35 -5.62
N CYS A 36 -4.60 -0.57 -4.75
CA CYS A 36 -3.20 -0.70 -4.39
C CYS A 36 -2.36 -1.12 -5.61
N ARG A 37 -2.78 -2.12 -6.38
CA ARG A 37 -2.07 -2.62 -7.57
C ARG A 37 -1.90 -1.55 -8.65
N ASP A 38 -2.85 -0.63 -8.79
CA ASP A 38 -2.74 0.46 -9.76
C ASP A 38 -1.91 1.64 -9.26
N SER A 39 -1.91 1.91 -7.95
CA SER A 39 -1.34 3.15 -7.39
C SER A 39 -0.13 2.98 -6.48
N TRP A 40 0.28 1.75 -6.13
CA TRP A 40 1.41 1.47 -5.22
C TRP A 40 2.71 2.12 -5.71
N TRP A 41 2.98 2.03 -7.02
CA TRP A 41 4.17 2.60 -7.62
C TRP A 41 4.11 4.13 -7.64
N ARG A 42 2.92 4.72 -7.85
CA ARG A 42 2.72 6.19 -7.77
C ARG A 42 3.00 6.68 -6.37
N MET A 43 2.50 5.99 -5.35
CA MET A 43 2.70 6.35 -3.95
C MET A 43 4.19 6.27 -3.56
N LEU A 44 4.92 5.25 -4.04
CA LEU A 44 6.37 5.14 -3.85
C LEU A 44 7.16 6.26 -4.53
N LEU A 45 6.82 6.60 -5.78
CA LEU A 45 7.49 7.68 -6.52
C LEU A 45 7.12 9.05 -5.95
N TYR A 46 5.87 9.27 -5.55
CA TYR A 46 5.38 10.54 -5.04
C TYR A 46 5.94 10.86 -3.64
N SER A 47 6.15 9.84 -2.78
CA SER A 47 6.84 10.04 -1.50
C SER A 47 8.29 10.51 -1.67
N GLN A 48 8.97 10.08 -2.73
CA GLN A 48 10.33 10.55 -3.03
C GLN A 48 10.32 12.01 -3.53
N ASN A 49 9.19 12.49 -4.07
CA ASN A 49 9.02 13.86 -4.55
C ASN A 49 8.63 14.85 -3.42
N TYR A 50 7.93 14.43 -2.37
CA TYR A 50 7.63 15.31 -1.23
C TYR A 50 8.83 15.60 -0.31
N ALA A 51 9.79 14.66 -0.22
CA ALA A 51 10.98 14.87 0.59
C ALA A 51 11.86 16.03 0.07
N SER A 52 11.75 16.35 -1.22
CA SER A 52 12.42 17.49 -1.87
C SER A 52 11.71 18.83 -1.68
N ASP A 53 10.41 18.85 -1.35
CA ASP A 53 9.62 20.07 -1.17
C ASP A 53 9.61 20.55 0.30
N MET A 54 9.74 19.63 1.25
CA MET A 54 9.80 19.94 2.69
C MET A 54 11.24 20.25 3.16
N GLN A 55 12.01 20.95 2.32
CA GLN A 55 13.36 21.46 2.62
C GLN A 55 13.46 22.94 2.21
N THR A 56 12.52 23.76 2.68
CA THR A 56 12.64 25.23 2.77
C THR A 56 12.24 25.69 4.15
#